data_AF-A0A367KUI1-F1
#
_entry.id   AF-A0A367KUI1-F1
#
_cell.length_a   1.000
_cell.length_b   1.000
_cell.length_c   1.000
_cell.angle_alpha   90.00
_cell.angle_beta   90.00
_cell.angle_gamma   90.00
#
_symmetry.space_group_name_H-M   'P 1'
#
loop_
_entity.id
_entity.type
_entity.pdbx_description
1 polymer ?
#
loop_
_entity_poly.entity_id
_entity_poly.type
_entity_poly.pdbx_seq_one_letter_code
_entity_poly.pdbx_strand_id
1 'polypeptide(L)'
;MSFGVMLVEGIVGGFAPPTPKKIIQIQNLDEGATITQQTLVPESGNDYHMQSANVSTEELASIGEKIKQTLKDLPTEHPPGSEDIYGLDIAIRFASDDFEWINGK
;
A
#
# COMPACT_ATOMS: atom_id res chain seq x y z
N MET A 1 -10.53 -11.03 9.64
CA MET A 1 -9.34 -11.30 8.81
C MET A 1 -8.32 -10.24 9.16
N SER A 2 -7.16 -10.67 9.64
CA SER A 2 -6.03 -9.77 9.87
C SER A 2 -5.30 -9.55 8.55
N PHE A 3 -4.98 -8.30 8.25
CA PHE A 3 -4.25 -7.94 7.03
C PHE A 3 -3.56 -6.59 7.17
N GLY A 4 -2.54 -6.40 6.34
CA GLY A 4 -1.90 -5.12 6.11
C GLY A 4 -1.89 -4.79 4.63
N VAL A 5 -2.16 -3.54 4.30
CA VAL A 5 -1.90 -3.00 2.96
C VAL A 5 -1.16 -1.69 3.05
N MET A 6 -0.19 -1.52 2.17
CA MET A 6 0.50 -0.26 1.93
C MET A 6 0.42 0.05 0.44
N LEU A 7 -0.02 1.27 0.11
CA LEU A 7 0.01 1.83 -1.23
C LEU A 7 0.89 3.06 -1.22
N VAL A 8 1.83 3.15 -2.15
CA VAL A 8 2.72 4.30 -2.31
C VAL A 8 2.61 4.81 -3.74
N GLU A 9 2.22 6.06 -3.93
CA GLU A 9 2.28 6.77 -5.22
C GLU A 9 3.58 7.59 -5.26
N GLY A 10 4.22 7.71 -6.43
CA GLY A 10 5.47 8.50 -6.57
C GLY A 10 6.75 7.68 -6.38
N ILE A 11 6.73 6.40 -6.78
CA ILE A 11 7.88 5.49 -6.68
C ILE A 11 8.83 5.54 -7.87
N VAL A 12 8.43 6.16 -8.99
CA VAL A 12 9.28 6.27 -10.17
C VAL A 12 10.23 7.45 -10.03
N GLY A 13 11.53 7.14 -9.99
CA GLY A 13 12.62 8.10 -10.04
C GLY A 13 13.26 8.20 -11.43
N GLY A 14 14.40 8.88 -11.49
CA GLY A 14 15.25 8.94 -12.67
C GLY A 14 16.67 9.31 -12.25
N PHE A 15 17.14 10.47 -12.69
CA PHE A 15 18.39 11.04 -12.16
C PHE A 15 18.27 11.40 -10.67
N ALA A 16 17.12 11.95 -10.27
CA ALA A 16 16.77 12.16 -8.87
C ALA A 16 16.05 10.91 -8.31
N PRO A 17 16.24 10.59 -7.02
CA PRO A 17 15.50 9.52 -6.38
C PRO A 17 13.99 9.82 -6.39
N PRO A 18 13.13 8.78 -6.33
CA PRO A 18 11.69 8.97 -6.25
C PRO A 18 11.30 9.77 -5.00
N THR A 19 10.23 10.55 -5.13
CA THR A 19 9.62 11.30 -4.03
C THR A 19 8.16 10.85 -3.89
N PRO A 20 7.83 10.06 -2.87
CA PRO A 20 6.46 9.61 -2.63
C PRO A 20 5.50 10.79 -2.56
N LYS A 21 4.44 10.75 -3.36
CA LYS A 21 3.38 11.76 -3.39
C LYS A 21 2.29 11.43 -2.38
N LYS A 22 2.00 10.14 -2.20
CA LYS A 22 0.99 9.66 -1.29
C LYS A 22 1.39 8.31 -0.73
N ILE A 23 1.16 8.11 0.57
CA ILE A 23 1.32 6.83 1.25
C ILE A 23 0.01 6.55 1.96
N ILE A 24 -0.61 5.41 1.70
CA ILE A 24 -1.79 4.93 2.42
C ILE A 24 -1.40 3.61 3.07
N GLN A 25 -1.62 3.50 4.38
CA GLN A 25 -1.41 2.27 5.12
C GLN A 25 -2.66 1.91 5.89
N ILE A 26 -3.10 0.67 5.74
CA ILE A 26 -4.25 0.12 6.45
C ILE A 26 -3.76 -1.11 7.20
N GLN A 27 -4.08 -1.18 8.48
CA GLN A 27 -3.79 -2.33 9.33
C GLN A 27 -5.06 -2.77 10.01
N ASN A 28 -5.46 -4.01 9.79
CA ASN A 28 -6.54 -4.65 10.52
C ASN A 28 -5.92 -5.75 11.38
N LEU A 29 -5.91 -5.55 12.69
CA LEU A 29 -5.39 -6.47 13.69
C LEU A 29 -6.52 -6.85 14.65
N ASP A 30 -6.36 -7.95 15.37
CA ASP A 30 -7.36 -8.43 16.34
C ASP A 30 -7.67 -7.38 17.43
N GLU A 31 -6.68 -6.54 17.74
CA GLU A 31 -6.74 -5.51 18.78
C GLU A 31 -7.28 -4.17 18.27
N GLY A 32 -7.39 -3.98 16.95
CA GLY A 32 -7.84 -2.73 16.36
C GLY A 32 -7.52 -2.56 14.88
N ALA A 33 -8.24 -1.62 14.27
CA ALA A 33 -8.17 -1.31 12.86
C ALA A 33 -7.77 0.15 12.66
N THR A 34 -6.71 0.40 11.90
CA THR A 34 -6.18 1.74 11.66
C THR A 34 -5.98 2.00 10.17
N ILE A 35 -6.23 3.25 9.77
CA ILE A 35 -5.88 3.79 8.46
C ILE A 35 -5.01 5.01 8.69
N THR A 36 -3.86 5.07 8.03
CA THR A 36 -3.03 6.28 7.96
C THR A 36 -2.84 6.68 6.50
N GLN A 37 -2.90 7.98 6.25
CA GLN A 37 -2.61 8.56 4.95
C GLN A 37 -1.60 9.69 5.14
N GLN A 38 -0.57 9.71 4.30
CA GLN A 38 0.37 10.80 4.17
C GLN A 38 0.29 11.32 2.75
N THR A 39 0.25 12.65 2.57
CA THR A 39 0.21 13.29 1.25
C THR A 39 1.23 14.40 1.22
N LEU A 40 2.12 14.37 0.22
CA LEU A 40 3.18 15.35 0.06
C LEU A 40 2.58 16.75 -0.11
N VAL A 41 3.08 17.70 0.67
CA VAL A 41 2.76 19.12 0.50
C VAL A 41 3.40 19.59 -0.80
N PRO A 42 2.64 20.19 -1.74
CA PRO A 42 3.19 20.65 -3.01
C PRO A 42 4.43 21.53 -2.82
N GLU A 43 5.45 21.32 -3.65
CA GLU A 43 6.71 22.09 -3.66
C GLU A 43 7.59 21.98 -2.41
N SER A 44 7.17 21.23 -1.38
CA SER A 44 7.95 21.07 -0.14
C SER A 44 9.16 20.13 -0.30
N GLY A 45 9.10 19.20 -1.25
CA GLY A 45 10.10 18.16 -1.46
C GLY A 45 10.12 17.05 -0.39
N ASN A 46 9.68 17.33 0.85
CA ASN A 46 9.72 16.35 1.94
C ASN A 46 8.71 16.56 3.08
N ASP A 47 7.79 17.54 2.98
CA ASP A 47 6.76 17.75 4.01
C ASP A 47 5.45 17.03 3.63
N TYR A 48 4.77 16.46 4.62
CA TYR A 48 3.58 15.64 4.40
C TYR A 48 2.44 16.01 5.33
N HIS A 49 1.25 16.19 4.77
CA HIS A 49 0.03 16.21 5.56
C HIS A 49 -0.34 14.77 5.95
N MET A 50 -0.45 14.52 7.26
CA MET A 50 -0.82 13.21 7.82
C MET A 50 -2.26 13.23 8.33
N GLN A 51 -3.00 12.18 7.99
CA GLN A 51 -4.32 11.89 8.52
C GLN A 51 -4.34 10.46 9.04
N SER A 52 -5.04 10.23 10.14
CA SER A 52 -5.26 8.89 10.69
C SER A 52 -6.67 8.73 11.23
N ALA A 53 -7.17 7.52 11.14
CA ALA A 53 -8.47 7.15 11.68
C ALA A 53 -8.40 5.73 12.27
N ASN A 54 -9.16 5.54 13.36
CA ASN A 54 -9.51 4.21 13.83
C ASN A 54 -10.85 3.85 13.19
N VAL A 55 -10.96 2.62 12.70
CA VAL A 55 -12.15 2.11 12.02
C VAL A 55 -12.55 0.80 12.68
N SER A 56 -13.78 0.33 12.49
CA SER A 56 -14.16 -0.99 12.97
C SER A 56 -13.37 -2.09 12.23
N THR A 57 -13.04 -3.17 12.93
CA THR A 57 -12.33 -4.31 12.34
C THR A 57 -13.23 -5.06 11.35
N GLU A 58 -14.56 -5.03 11.53
CA GLU A 58 -15.53 -5.63 10.60
C GLU A 58 -15.55 -4.92 9.24
N GLU A 59 -15.57 -3.57 9.22
CA GLU A 59 -15.54 -2.80 7.97
C GLU A 59 -14.27 -3.09 7.19
N LEU A 60 -13.11 -3.06 7.86
CA LEU A 60 -11.83 -3.35 7.23
C LEU A 60 -11.72 -4.80 6.77
N ALA A 61 -12.24 -5.78 7.51
CA ALA A 61 -12.20 -7.18 7.10
C ALA A 61 -12.86 -7.38 5.72
N SER A 62 -13.98 -6.69 5.47
CA SER A 62 -14.65 -6.75 4.16
C SER A 62 -13.82 -6.12 3.03
N ILE A 63 -13.04 -5.06 3.33
CA ILE A 63 -12.15 -4.40 2.38
C ILE A 63 -10.93 -5.28 2.11
N GLY A 64 -10.31 -5.85 3.15
CA GLY A 64 -9.16 -6.74 3.03
C GLY A 64 -9.47 -7.94 2.13
N GLU A 65 -10.64 -8.55 2.31
CA GLU A 65 -11.07 -9.65 1.45
C GLU A 65 -11.25 -9.20 -0.02
N LYS A 66 -11.86 -8.04 -0.27
CA LYS A 66 -11.99 -7.49 -1.63
C LYS A 66 -10.64 -7.22 -2.30
N ILE A 67 -9.68 -6.68 -1.54
CA ILE A 67 -8.32 -6.45 -2.04
C ILE A 67 -7.66 -7.78 -2.38
N LYS A 68 -7.67 -8.76 -1.46
CA LYS A 68 -7.15 -10.11 -1.69
C LYS A 68 -7.76 -10.77 -2.94
N GLN A 69 -9.08 -10.70 -3.08
CA GLN A 69 -9.79 -11.27 -4.24
C GLN A 69 -9.43 -10.58 -5.56
N THR A 70 -9.04 -9.30 -5.53
CA THR A 70 -8.58 -8.58 -6.72
C THR A 70 -7.14 -8.95 -7.06
N LEU A 71 -6.26 -9.00 -6.05
CA LEU A 71 -4.82 -9.21 -6.24
C LEU A 71 -4.46 -10.67 -6.59
N LYS A 72 -5.23 -11.66 -6.13
CA LYS A 72 -4.95 -13.09 -6.40
C LYS A 72 -4.93 -13.44 -7.90
N ASP A 73 -5.65 -12.67 -8.72
CA ASP A 73 -5.79 -12.91 -10.16
C ASP A 73 -4.77 -12.09 -10.97
N LEU A 74 -3.97 -11.26 -10.29
CA LEU A 74 -2.95 -10.41 -10.90
C LEU A 74 -1.57 -11.09 -10.90
N PRO A 75 -0.80 -11.00 -12.00
CA PRO A 75 0.58 -11.46 -12.05
C PRO A 75 1.42 -10.87 -10.90
N THR A 76 2.35 -11.68 -10.40
CA THR A 76 3.38 -11.27 -9.45
C THR A 76 4.75 -11.45 -10.06
N GLU A 77 5.72 -10.73 -9.49
CA GLU A 77 7.12 -10.82 -9.88
C GLU A 77 7.70 -12.20 -9.51
N HIS A 78 8.60 -12.71 -10.36
CA HIS A 78 9.32 -13.95 -10.11
C HIS A 78 10.83 -13.76 -10.34
N PRO A 79 11.66 -13.68 -9.27
CA PRO A 79 11.30 -13.80 -7.85
C PRO A 79 10.58 -12.56 -7.31
N PRO A 80 9.83 -12.67 -6.19
CA PRO A 80 9.14 -11.52 -5.59
C PRO A 80 10.09 -10.36 -5.26
N GLY A 81 9.74 -9.14 -5.65
CA GLY A 81 10.54 -7.92 -5.41
C GLY A 81 11.73 -7.72 -6.36
N SER A 82 11.76 -8.42 -7.49
CA SER A 82 12.80 -8.33 -8.51
C SER A 82 12.63 -7.17 -9.49
N GLU A 83 11.40 -6.86 -9.92
CA GLU A 83 11.14 -5.86 -10.97
C GLU A 83 9.69 -5.35 -10.92
N ASP A 84 9.45 -4.05 -11.11
CA ASP A 84 8.08 -3.57 -11.32
C ASP A 84 7.55 -4.02 -12.69
N ILE A 85 6.73 -5.08 -12.70
CA ILE A 85 6.17 -5.66 -13.93
C ILE A 85 5.00 -4.85 -14.50
N TYR A 86 4.47 -3.89 -13.75
CA TYR A 86 3.36 -3.04 -14.20
C TYR A 86 3.85 -1.68 -14.73
N GLY A 87 5.06 -1.25 -14.36
CA GLY A 87 5.67 -0.01 -14.85
C GLY A 87 4.87 1.23 -14.46
N LEU A 88 4.28 1.22 -13.26
CA LEU A 88 3.41 2.30 -12.77
C LEU A 88 4.15 3.13 -11.72
N ASP A 89 3.75 4.40 -11.56
CA ASP A 89 4.22 5.28 -10.47
C ASP A 89 3.57 4.92 -9.12
N ILE A 90 3.33 3.62 -8.87
CA ILE A 90 2.60 3.07 -7.74
C ILE A 90 3.25 1.76 -7.26
N ALA A 91 3.55 1.67 -5.97
CA ALA A 91 3.81 0.40 -5.27
C ALA A 91 2.59 -0.02 -4.45
N ILE A 92 2.32 -1.33 -4.45
CA ILE A 92 1.33 -1.94 -3.55
C ILE A 92 1.98 -3.13 -2.88
N ARG A 93 1.82 -3.19 -1.56
CA ARG A 93 2.14 -4.37 -0.74
C ARG A 93 0.89 -4.76 0.02
N PHE A 94 0.45 -6.00 -0.13
CA PHE A 94 -0.64 -6.59 0.61
C PHE A 94 -0.16 -7.87 1.28
N ALA A 95 -0.55 -8.07 2.54
CA ALA A 95 -0.30 -9.30 3.28
C ALA A 95 -1.48 -9.63 4.19
N SER A 96 -1.84 -10.91 4.20
CA SER A 96 -2.75 -11.53 5.15
C SER A 96 -2.20 -12.89 5.60
N ASP A 97 -2.92 -13.58 6.48
CA ASP A 97 -2.46 -14.83 7.09
C ASP A 97 -2.03 -15.92 6.08
N ASP A 98 -2.63 -15.92 4.88
CA ASP A 98 -2.48 -16.96 3.86
C ASP A 98 -2.13 -16.42 2.46
N PHE A 99 -1.91 -15.11 2.31
CA PHE A 99 -1.70 -14.50 1.00
C PHE A 99 -0.82 -13.25 1.10
N GLU A 100 0.18 -13.18 0.23
CA GLU A 100 1.03 -12.00 0.06
C GLU A 100 1.07 -11.61 -1.41
N TRP A 101 1.06 -10.30 -1.67
CA TRP A 101 1.21 -9.75 -3.00
C TRP A 101 2.03 -8.46 -2.90
N ILE A 102 3.00 -8.32 -3.79
CA ILE A 102 3.86 -7.15 -3.85
C ILE A 102 4.18 -6.81 -5.30
N ASN A 103 4.16 -5.52 -5.60
CA ASN A 103 4.72 -4.95 -6.82
C ASN A 103 5.11 -3.49 -6.59
N GLY A 104 6.14 -3.05 -7.30
CA GLY A 104 6.61 -1.66 -7.29
C GLY A 104 7.65 -1.47 -6.20
N LYS A 105 8.82 -0.94 -6.58
CA LYS A 105 10.00 -0.81 -5.74
C LYS A 105 10.49 0.64 -5.69
#